data_AF-A0A3N5V9A0-F1
#
_entry.id   AF-A0A3N5V9A0-F1
#
_cell.length_a   1.000
_cell.length_b   1.000
_cell.length_c   1.000
_cell.angle_alpha   90.00
_cell.angle_beta   90.00
_cell.angle_gamma   90.00
#
_symmetry.space_group_name_H-M   'P 1'
#
loop_
_entity.id
_entity.type
_entity.pdbx_description
1 polymer ?
#
loop_
_entity_poly.entity_id
_entity_poly.type
_entity_poly.pdbx_seq_one_letter_code
_entity_poly.pdbx_strand_id
1 'polypeptide(L)' 'IKNGKSITAFLPRDGALNFVDEHDEVIVEGIGGSMGGAMGDIPGVRWQVFKVNGVSLKELVYGRKEKPRR' A
#
# COMPACT_ATOMS: atom_id res chain seq x y z
N ILE A 1 13.61 6.05 -3.44
CA ILE A 1 13.87 5.09 -2.33
C ILE A 1 14.85 5.74 -1.36
N LYS A 2 14.55 5.79 -0.04
CA LYS A 2 15.39 6.55 0.91
C LYS A 2 16.38 5.70 1.71
N ASN A 3 16.04 4.46 2.10
CA ASN A 3 16.82 3.73 3.12
C ASN A 3 17.16 2.25 2.80
N GLY A 4 16.78 1.69 1.65
CA GLY A 4 17.13 0.30 1.27
C GLY A 4 16.64 -0.81 2.22
N LYS A 5 15.86 -0.47 3.26
CA LYS A 5 15.28 -1.41 4.21
C LYS A 5 14.03 -2.04 3.62
N SER A 6 13.97 -3.37 3.67
CA SER A 6 12.74 -4.11 3.38
C SER A 6 11.75 -3.90 4.53
N ILE A 7 10.51 -3.52 4.19
CA ILE A 7 9.43 -3.31 5.13
C ILE A 7 8.20 -4.09 4.67
N THR A 8 7.40 -4.56 5.62
CA THR A 8 6.10 -5.18 5.33
C THR A 8 5.03 -4.10 5.35
N ALA A 9 4.26 -4.01 4.26
CA ALA A 9 3.15 -3.09 4.14
C ALA A 9 1.84 -3.85 3.90
N PHE A 10 0.76 -3.36 4.50
CA PHE A 10 -0.59 -3.84 4.30
C PHE A 10 -1.20 -3.23 3.05
N LEU A 11 -1.93 -4.03 2.28
CA LEU A 11 -2.71 -3.54 1.14
C LEU A 11 -4.17 -3.37 1.59
N PRO A 12 -4.63 -2.14 1.85
CA PRO A 12 -6.01 -1.92 2.24
C PRO A 12 -6.95 -2.08 1.04
N ARG A 13 -8.15 -2.61 1.31
CA ARG A 13 -9.28 -2.82 0.38
C ARG A 13 -9.19 -4.11 -0.45
N ASP A 14 -10.36 -4.58 -0.87
CA ASP A 14 -10.51 -5.80 -1.65
C ASP A 14 -9.96 -5.63 -3.07
N GLY A 15 -9.32 -6.69 -3.59
CA GLY A 15 -8.72 -6.70 -4.93
C GLY A 15 -7.44 -5.87 -5.09
N ALA A 16 -6.92 -5.21 -4.05
CA ALA A 16 -5.71 -4.40 -4.11
C ALA A 16 -4.47 -5.17 -4.60
N LEU A 17 -4.41 -6.48 -4.31
CA LEU A 17 -3.32 -7.37 -4.74
C LEU A 17 -3.22 -7.47 -6.27
N ASN A 18 -4.36 -7.44 -6.98
CA ASN A 18 -4.38 -7.53 -8.45
C ASN A 18 -3.84 -6.27 -9.13
N PHE A 19 -3.69 -5.18 -8.38
CA PHE A 19 -3.22 -3.90 -8.88
C PHE A 19 -1.77 -3.61 -8.47
N VAL A 20 -1.00 -4.55 -7.96
CA VAL A 20 0.41 -4.34 -7.59
C VAL A 20 1.29 -5.37 -8.28
N ASP A 21 2.32 -4.90 -8.98
CA ASP A 21 3.33 -5.74 -9.61
C ASP A 21 4.68 -5.64 -8.85
N GLU A 22 5.57 -6.64 -8.98
CA GLU A 22 6.84 -6.72 -8.23
C GLU A 22 7.79 -5.54 -8.47
N HIS A 23 7.64 -4.85 -9.60
CA HIS A 23 8.48 -3.72 -10.01
C HIS A 23 7.79 -2.36 -9.86
N ASP A 24 6.57 -2.31 -9.32
CA ASP A 24 5.86 -1.05 -9.15
C ASP A 24 6.42 -0.23 -7.98
N GLU A 25 6.45 1.09 -8.19
CA GLU A 25 6.73 2.03 -7.10
C GLU A 25 5.49 2.21 -6.22
N VAL A 26 5.59 1.80 -4.96
CA VAL A 26 4.54 1.96 -3.97
C VAL A 26 4.89 3.03 -2.94
N ILE A 27 3.90 3.84 -2.58
CA ILE A 27 3.99 4.82 -1.50
C ILE A 27 3.27 4.24 -0.29
N VAL A 28 3.99 4.13 0.81
CA VAL A 28 3.47 3.63 2.09
C VAL A 28 3.25 4.77 3.07
N GLU A 29 2.25 4.60 3.93
CA GLU A 29 1.95 5.45 5.08
C GLU A 29 1.82 4.60 6.34
N GLY A 30 1.85 5.21 7.53
CA GLY A 30 1.64 4.49 8.77
C GLY A 30 0.19 4.02 8.88
N ILE A 31 -0.03 2.78 9.31
CA ILE A 31 -1.37 2.19 9.43
C ILE A 31 -2.22 2.84 10.55
N GLY A 32 -1.61 3.64 11.43
CA GLY A 32 -2.32 4.37 12.49
C GLY A 32 -2.68 3.54 13.73
N GLY A 33 -1.95 2.45 13.99
CA GLY A 33 -2.11 1.67 15.23
C GLY A 33 -1.67 2.42 16.49
N SER A 34 -2.13 1.94 17.65
CA SER A 34 -1.74 2.47 18.97
C SER A 34 -0.21 2.54 19.10
N MET A 35 0.32 3.74 19.38
CA MET A 35 1.77 4.05 19.42
C MET A 35 2.55 3.72 18.12
N GLY A 36 1.94 3.84 16.94
CA GLY A 36 2.61 3.51 15.66
C GLY A 36 2.90 2.01 15.51
N GLY A 37 2.17 1.19 16.27
CA GLY A 37 2.23 -0.26 16.22
C GLY A 37 1.35 -0.86 15.12
N ALA A 38 1.12 -2.16 15.25
CA ALA A 38 0.17 -2.88 14.42
C ALA A 38 -1.27 -2.39 14.68
N MET A 39 -2.07 -2.33 13.62
CA MET A 39 -3.50 -2.00 13.72
C MET A 39 -4.34 -3.28 13.72
N GLY A 40 -5.17 -3.44 14.76
CA GLY A 40 -6.13 -4.54 14.88
C GLY A 40 -5.45 -5.91 15.00
N ASP A 41 -5.90 -6.85 14.18
CA ASP A 41 -5.55 -8.28 14.29
C ASP A 41 -4.31 -8.67 13.48
N ILE A 42 -3.59 -7.71 12.90
CA ILE A 42 -2.44 -7.98 12.02
C ILE A 42 -1.13 -7.71 12.77
N PRO A 43 -0.56 -8.69 13.50
CA PRO A 43 0.70 -8.50 14.20
C PRO A 43 1.84 -8.24 13.20
N GLY A 44 2.73 -7.30 13.53
CA GLY A 44 3.96 -7.04 12.78
C GLY A 44 3.82 -6.10 11.58
N VAL A 45 2.61 -5.71 11.17
CA VAL A 45 2.42 -4.78 10.05
C VAL A 45 2.11 -3.37 10.56
N ARG A 46 3.02 -2.43 10.31
CA ARG A 46 2.93 -1.04 10.77
C ARG A 46 2.68 -0.03 9.66
N TRP A 47 2.81 -0.49 8.42
CA TRP A 47 2.71 0.34 7.21
C TRP A 47 1.53 -0.15 6.38
N GLN A 48 0.86 0.77 5.69
CA GLN A 48 -0.15 0.47 4.68
C GLN A 48 0.22 1.15 3.37
N VAL A 49 -0.20 0.61 2.24
CA VAL A 49 0.02 1.22 0.92
C VAL A 49 -1.07 2.24 0.62
N PHE A 50 -0.67 3.44 0.23
CA PHE A 50 -1.55 4.55 -0.13
C PHE A 50 -1.67 4.74 -1.65
N LYS A 51 -0.53 4.68 -2.36
CA LYS A 51 -0.44 4.86 -3.82
C LYS A 51 0.44 3.81 -4.46
N VAL A 52 0.11 3.46 -5.69
CA VAL A 52 0.86 2.53 -6.55
C VAL A 52 1.06 3.24 -7.89
N ASN A 53 2.32 3.37 -8.32
CA ASN A 53 2.71 3.97 -9.60
C ASN A 53 2.08 5.35 -9.85
N GLY A 54 2.04 6.19 -8.80
CA GLY A 54 1.47 7.54 -8.85
C GLY A 54 -0.06 7.64 -8.73
N VAL A 55 -0.79 6.51 -8.75
CA VAL A 55 -2.26 6.47 -8.62
C VAL A 55 -2.67 6.01 -7.22
N SER A 56 -3.75 6.58 -6.70
CA SER A 56 -4.29 6.21 -5.39
C SER A 56 -4.92 4.81 -5.45
N LEU A 57 -4.55 3.91 -4.54
CA LEU A 57 -5.12 2.56 -4.46
C LEU A 57 -6.64 2.57 -4.33
N LYS A 58 -7.18 3.56 -3.60
CA LYS A 58 -8.61 3.80 -3.49
C LYS A 58 -9.29 4.00 -4.85
N GLU A 59 -8.67 4.78 -5.74
CA GLU A 59 -9.25 5.08 -7.06
C GLU A 59 -9.16 3.89 -8.00
N LEU A 60 -8.08 3.11 -7.89
CA LEU A 60 -7.91 1.85 -8.62
C LEU A 60 -8.98 0.82 -8.23
N VAL A 61 -9.20 0.61 -6.92
CA VAL A 61 -10.19 -0.35 -6.41
C VAL A 61 -11.62 0.06 -6.77
N TYR A 62 -11.93 1.35 -6.76
CA TYR A 62 -13.25 1.83 -7.20
C TYR A 62 -13.39 1.92 -8.73
N GLY A 63 -12.35 1.58 -9.50
CA GLY A 63 -12.37 1.63 -10.97
C GLY A 63 -12.52 3.05 -11.54
N ARG A 64 -12.21 4.10 -10.75
CA ARG A 64 -12.30 5.50 -11.19
C ARG A 64 -11.08 5.95 -12.00
N LYS A 65 -9.95 5.27 -11.80
CA LYS A 65 -8.71 5.48 -12.55
C LYS A 65 -8.12 4.13 -12.90
N GLU A 66 -7.54 4.03 -14.09
CA GLU A 66 -6.77 2.87 -14.51
C GLU A 66 -5.29 3.09 -14.20
N LYS A 67 -4.55 2.00 -13.98
CA LYS A 67 -3.10 2.08 -13.82
C LYS A 67 -2.51 2.59 -15.15
N PRO A 68 -1.71 3.67 -15.15
CA PRO A 68 -0.87 3.98 -16.29
C PRO A 68 0.17 2.88 -16.42
N ARG A 69 -0.10 1.90 -17.29
CA ARG A 69 0.91 0.92 -17.72
C ARG A 69 1.80 1.61 -18.73
N ARG A 70 3.08 1.77 -18.41
CA ARG A 70 4.14 2.10 -19.37
C ARG A 70 4.90 0.85 -19.74
#